data_AF-A0A202F9V7-F1
#
_entry.id   AF-A0A202F9V7-F1
#
_cell.length_a   1.000
_cell.length_b   1.000
_cell.length_c   1.000
_cell.angle_alpha   90.00
_cell.angle_beta   90.00
_cell.angle_gamma   90.00
#
_symmetry.space_group_name_H-M   'P 1'
#
loop_
_entity.id
_entity.type
_entity.pdbx_description
1 polymer ?
#
loop_
_entity_poly.entity_id
_entity_poly.type
_entity_poly.pdbx_seq_one_letter_code
_entity_poly.pdbx_strand_id
1 'polypeptide(L)' 'MSVKARKVGNSKVFTIPQNIKPTDGEYEVFQGRHGSIVFSPKKTNIFKDKKFLKEHNLKQKEEFNDESIGEEEID' A
#
# COMPACT_ATOMS: atom_id res chain seq x y z
N MET A 1 -23.47 -1.33 -6.13
CA MET A 1 -23.55 -1.98 -4.80
C MET A 1 -23.35 -0.92 -3.75
N SER A 2 -24.30 -0.75 -2.81
CA SER A 2 -24.28 0.33 -1.81
C SER A 2 -24.42 -0.26 -0.41
N VAL A 3 -23.55 0.16 0.51
CA VAL A 3 -23.59 -0.26 1.91
C VAL A 3 -23.92 0.94 2.79
N LYS A 4 -24.70 0.71 3.85
CA LYS A 4 -25.08 1.76 4.80
C LYS A 4 -24.23 1.65 6.06
N ALA A 5 -23.70 2.78 6.52
CA ALA A 5 -23.00 2.85 7.81
C ALA A 5 -24.00 2.62 8.96
N ARG A 6 -23.61 1.81 9.94
CA ARG A 6 -24.36 1.61 11.19
C ARG A 6 -23.57 2.10 12.38
N LYS A 7 -24.27 2.61 13.40
CA LYS A 7 -23.66 2.99 14.68
C LYS A 7 -23.60 1.76 15.59
N VAL A 8 -22.41 1.47 16.11
CA VAL A 8 -22.17 0.41 17.10
C VAL A 8 -21.38 1.05 18.24
N GLY A 9 -22.04 1.24 19.38
CA GLY A 9 -21.49 2.05 20.47
C GLY A 9 -21.21 3.49 20.01
N ASN A 10 -19.97 3.95 20.17
CA ASN A 10 -19.51 5.25 19.69
C ASN A 10 -18.86 5.21 18.29
N SER A 11 -18.88 4.06 17.61
CA SER A 11 -18.21 3.86 16.34
C SER A 11 -19.20 3.75 15.17
N LYS A 12 -18.75 4.17 13.97
CA LYS A 12 -19.45 3.88 12.71
C LYS A 12 -18.80 2.68 12.04
N VAL A 13 -19.62 1.72 11.61
CA VAL A 13 -19.16 0.47 11.00
C VAL A 13 -19.82 0.31 9.63
N PHE A 14 -19.04 -0.11 8.64
CA PHE A 14 -19.52 -0.52 7.32
C PHE A 14 -19.50 -2.03 7.23
N THR A 15 -20.59 -2.61 6.72
CA THR A 15 -20.63 -4.05 6.42
C THR A 15 -19.97 -4.31 5.08
N ILE A 16 -18.99 -5.21 5.04
CA ILE A 16 -18.33 -5.63 3.81
C ILE A 16 -19.23 -6.66 3.09
N PRO A 17 -19.64 -6.42 1.82
CA PRO A 17 -20.42 -7.38 1.05
C PRO A 17 -19.65 -8.67 0.78
N GLN A 18 -20.33 -9.82 0.72
CA GLN A 18 -19.71 -11.15 0.54
C GLN A 18 -18.87 -11.29 -0.75
N ASN A 19 -19.13 -10.46 -1.76
CA ASN A 19 -18.37 -10.50 -3.00
C ASN A 19 -16.94 -9.92 -2.85
N ILE A 20 -16.69 -9.17 -1.77
CA ILE A 20 -15.37 -8.70 -1.40
C ILE A 20 -14.81 -9.70 -0.38
N LYS A 21 -13.63 -10.24 -0.67
CA LYS A 21 -12.92 -11.18 0.20
C LYS A 21 -11.77 -10.44 0.89
N PRO A 22 -12.02 -9.72 2.00
CA PRO A 22 -10.94 -9.13 2.77
C PRO A 22 -10.08 -10.26 3.35
N THR A 23 -8.77 -10.02 3.42
CA THR A 23 -7.87 -10.82 4.25
C THR A 23 -8.23 -10.65 5.73
N ASP A 24 -8.12 -11.73 6.50
CA ASP A 24 -8.21 -11.66 7.96
C ASP A 24 -7.01 -10.87 8.51
N GLY A 25 -7.27 -9.85 9.33
CA GLY A 25 -6.20 -9.07 9.97
C GLY A 25 -6.51 -7.59 10.20
N GLU A 26 -5.46 -6.83 10.52
CA GLU A 26 -5.52 -5.39 10.72
C GLU A 26 -5.47 -4.62 9.39
N TYR A 27 -6.17 -3.49 9.33
CA TYR A 27 -6.16 -2.58 8.18
C TYR A 27 -5.73 -1.18 8.62
N GLU A 28 -4.90 -0.56 7.81
CA GLU A 28 -4.64 0.88 7.89
C GLU A 28 -5.79 1.61 7.18
N VAL A 29 -6.31 2.64 7.84
CA VAL A 29 -7.47 3.41 7.36
C VAL A 29 -7.07 4.85 7.17
N PHE A 30 -7.29 5.39 5.97
CA PHE A 30 -7.04 6.80 5.68
C PHE A 30 -8.11 7.38 4.77
N GLN A 31 -8.24 8.70 4.83
CA GLN A 31 -9.16 9.47 3.99
C GLN A 31 -8.38 10.12 2.85
N GLY A 32 -8.69 9.74 1.62
CA GLY A 32 -8.12 10.36 0.42
C GLY A 32 -8.67 11.76 0.16
N ARG A 33 -8.04 12.47 -0.79
CA ARG A 33 -8.37 13.87 -1.14
C ARG A 33 -9.84 14.11 -1.50
N HIS A 34 -10.52 13.11 -2.07
CA HIS A 34 -11.92 13.19 -2.49
C HIS A 34 -12.90 12.67 -1.42
N GLY A 35 -12.45 12.50 -0.17
CA GLY A 35 -13.27 11.98 0.92
C GLY A 35 -13.45 10.46 0.90
N SER A 36 -12.82 9.76 -0.05
CA SER A 36 -12.80 8.30 -0.13
C SER A 36 -12.09 7.71 1.09
N ILE A 37 -12.71 6.72 1.72
CA ILE A 37 -12.10 5.97 2.82
C ILE A 37 -11.44 4.73 2.23
N VAL A 38 -10.12 4.62 2.40
CA VAL A 38 -9.34 3.49 1.89
C VAL A 38 -8.92 2.62 3.06
N PHE A 39 -9.16 1.31 2.93
CA PHE A 39 -8.72 0.28 3.87
C PHE A 39 -7.62 -0.52 3.19
N SER A 40 -6.39 -0.43 3.69
CA SER A 40 -5.27 -1.22 3.19
C SER A 40 -4.91 -2.30 4.20
N PRO A 41 -4.85 -3.59 3.83
CA PRO A 41 -4.45 -4.64 4.75
C PRO A 41 -3.01 -4.37 5.20
N LYS A 42 -2.78 -4.42 6.52
CA LYS A 42 -1.46 -4.23 7.10
C LYS A 42 -0.61 -5.46 6.76
N LYS A 43 0.17 -5.35 5.70
CA LYS A 43 1.11 -6.38 5.27
C LYS A 43 2.47 -6.11 5.88
N THR A 44 3.17 -7.17 6.28
CA THR A 44 4.59 -7.08 6.62
C THR A 44 5.35 -6.61 5.39
N ASN A 45 6.13 -5.54 5.56
CA ASN A 45 6.98 -5.05 4.49
C ASN A 45 8.04 -6.11 4.14
N ILE A 46 7.95 -6.68 2.94
CA ILE A 46 8.87 -7.71 2.43
C ILE A 46 10.32 -7.22 2.33
N PHE A 47 10.55 -5.91 2.19
CA PHE A 47 11.88 -5.31 2.21
C PHE A 47 12.46 -5.14 3.63
N LYS A 48 11.67 -5.40 4.67
CA LYS A 48 12.14 -5.50 6.06
C LYS A 48 12.27 -6.96 6.52
N ASP A 49 11.79 -7.92 5.71
CA ASP A 49 11.85 -9.33 6.05
C ASP A 49 13.23 -9.90 5.71
N LYS A 50 14.00 -10.27 6.75
CA LYS A 50 15.36 -10.78 6.60
C LYS A 50 15.44 -12.11 5.85
N LYS A 51 14.36 -12.89 5.76
CA LYS A 51 14.34 -14.13 4.98
C LYS A 51 14.12 -13.81 3.50
N PHE A 52 13.18 -12.92 3.19
CA PHE A 52 12.93 -12.46 1.82
C PHE A 52 14.19 -11.81 1.19
N LEU A 53 14.90 -10.97 1.94
CA LEU A 53 16.16 -10.34 1.53
C LEU A 53 17.30 -11.35 1.26
N LYS A 54 17.28 -12.52 1.90
CA LYS A 54 18.30 -13.57 1.70
C LYS A 54 17.99 -14.46 0.51
N GLU A 55 16.71 -14.68 0.22
CA GLU A 55 16.26 -15.61 -0.83
C GLU A 55 16.15 -14.92 -2.19
N HIS A 56 15.91 -13.60 -2.22
CA HIS A 56 15.77 -12.82 -3.44
C HIS A 56 16.98 -11.89 -3.68
N ASN A 57 17.62 -12.03 -4.83
CA ASN A 57 18.66 -11.11 -5.28
C ASN A 57 18.04 -9.79 -5.75
N LEU A 58 17.97 -8.80 -4.87
CA LEU A 58 17.46 -7.45 -5.15
C LEU A 58 18.51 -6.52 -5.76
N LYS A 59 19.69 -7.04 -6.13
CA LYS A 59 20.73 -6.23 -6.77
C LYS A 59 20.31 -5.94 -8.22
N GLN A 60 20.07 -4.66 -8.50
CA GLN A 60 19.93 -4.16 -9.86
C GLN A 60 21.28 -3.58 -10.31
N LYS A 61 21.65 -3.77 -11.58
CA LYS A 61 22.76 -3.03 -12.18
C LYS A 61 22.29 -1.58 -12.35
N GLU A 62 23.01 -0.64 -11.77
CA GLU A 62 22.73 0.78 -11.91
C GLU A 62 22.83 1.14 -13.40
N GLU A 63 21.73 1.60 -14.00
CA GLU A 63 21.65 1.94 -15.43
C GLU A 63 22.31 3.30 -15.71
N PHE A 64 22.38 4.16 -14.70
CA PHE A 64 22.85 5.55 -14.80
C PHE A 64 24.18 5.73 -14.07
N ASN A 65 25.13 4.82 -14.30
CA ASN A 65 26.43 4.84 -13.62
C ASN A 65 27.42 5.85 -14.23
N ASP A 66 26.93 6.78 -15.05
CA ASP A 66 27.70 7.92 -15.54
C ASP A 66 27.62 9.05 -14.52
N GLU A 67 28.77 9.60 -14.14
CA GLU A 67 28.83 10.82 -13.34
C GLU A 67 28.15 11.94 -14.14
N SER A 68 27.06 12.51 -13.61
CA SER A 68 26.43 13.69 -14.21
C SER A 68 27.44 14.84 -14.24
N ILE A 69 28.09 15.04 -15.39
CA ILE A 69 29.06 16.12 -15.64
C ILE A 69 28.41 17.50 -15.81
N GLY A 70 27.08 17.58 -15.73
CA GLY A 70 26.33 18.85 -15.78
C GLY A 70 26.18 19.48 -17.16
N GLU A 71 26.52 18.76 -18.23
CA GLU A 71 26.35 19.17 -19.63
C GLU A 71 25.21 18.39 -20.32
N GLU A 72 24.06 18.28 -19.67
CA GLU A 72 22.88 17.68 -20.30
C GLU A 72 22.13 18.76 -21.09
N GLU A 73 22.22 18.74 -22.42
CA GLU A 73 21.28 19.47 -23.28
C GLU A 73 19.95 18.74 -23.30
N ILE A 74 18.92 19.39 -22.75
CA ILE A 74 17.55 18.90 -22.71
C ILE A 74 16.86 19.47 -23.96
N ASP A 75 16.52 18.61 -24.93
CA ASP A 75 15.67 18.96 -26.09
C ASP A 75 14.19 19.03 -25.69
#